data_AF-A0A8S2K2E2-F1
#
_entry.id   AF-A0A8S2K2E2-F1
#
_cell.length_a   1.000
_cell.length_b   1.000
_cell.length_c   1.000
_cell.angle_alpha   90.00
_cell.angle_beta   90.00
_cell.angle_gamma   90.00
#
_symmetry.space_group_name_H-M   'P 1'
#
loop_
_entity.id
_entity.type
_entity.pdbx_description
1 polymer ?
#
loop_
_entity_poly.entity_id
_entity_poly.type
_entity_poly.pdbx_seq_one_letter_code
_entity_poly.pdbx_strand_id
1 'polypeptide(L)'
;PILICWFGGSAAVLIEDINENIIGQICHEVLCYYLNLSSKLNKLNRVLKSEWHKNRFIRGSYSYYSIKSSGKAGQQLRTAYEPDGIPRILFAGEATHENGYSTVHGAFESGIREGNRLLSILNE
;
A
#
# COMPACT_ATOMS: atom_id res chain seq x y z
N PRO A 1 24.35 9.21 -0.95
CA PRO A 1 23.51 9.17 -2.17
C PRO A 1 22.59 7.94 -2.09
N ILE A 2 21.31 8.08 -2.40
CA ILE A 2 20.31 7.01 -2.32
C ILE A 2 19.60 6.93 -3.67
N LEU A 3 19.47 5.72 -4.20
CA LEU A 3 18.62 5.43 -5.35
C LEU A 3 17.41 4.63 -4.86
N ILE A 4 16.24 4.91 -5.44
CA ILE A 4 14.99 4.22 -5.14
C ILE A 4 14.51 3.58 -6.42
N CYS A 5 14.21 2.28 -6.36
CA CYS A 5 13.66 1.51 -7.47
C CYS A 5 12.25 1.05 -7.11
N TRP A 6 11.37 1.01 -8.11
CA TRP A 6 9.98 0.60 -7.96
C TRP A 6 9.76 -0.72 -8.70
N PHE A 7 9.14 -1.67 -8.00
CA PHE A 7 8.65 -2.91 -8.59
C PHE A 7 7.13 -2.88 -8.56
N GLY A 8 6.51 -3.17 -9.70
CA GLY A 8 5.05 -3.21 -9.85
C GLY A 8 4.58 -4.57 -10.35
N GLY A 9 3.26 -4.78 -10.30
CA GLY A 9 2.64 -6.03 -10.77
C GLY A 9 3.16 -7.27 -10.06
N SER A 10 3.31 -8.38 -10.80
CA SER A 10 3.82 -9.65 -10.25
C SER A 10 5.25 -9.54 -9.72
N ALA A 11 6.07 -8.65 -10.29
CA ALA A 11 7.46 -8.45 -9.83
C ALA A 11 7.53 -7.94 -8.39
N ALA A 12 6.55 -7.13 -7.96
CA ALA A 12 6.47 -6.62 -6.58
C ALA A 12 6.32 -7.75 -5.55
N VAL A 13 5.62 -8.83 -5.91
CA VAL A 13 5.45 -10.02 -5.05
C VAL A 13 6.69 -10.91 -5.12
N LEU A 14 7.16 -11.22 -6.33
CA LEU A 14 8.29 -12.13 -6.53
C LEU A 14 9.57 -11.63 -5.88
N ILE A 15 9.81 -10.31 -5.89
CA ILE A 15 11.04 -9.77 -5.34
C ILE A 15 11.14 -9.93 -3.82
N GLU A 16 10.02 -10.07 -3.13
CA GLU A 16 10.01 -10.36 -1.70
C GLU A 16 10.66 -11.71 -1.37
N ASP A 17 10.77 -12.64 -2.32
CA ASP A 17 11.49 -13.91 -2.14
C ASP A 17 12.98 -13.85 -2.51
N ILE A 18 13.44 -12.75 -3.11
CA ILE A 18 14.82 -12.60 -3.57
C ILE A 18 15.69 -11.93 -2.50
N ASN A 19 16.90 -12.44 -2.31
CA ASN A 19 17.87 -11.85 -1.40
C ASN A 19 18.32 -10.45 -1.86
N GLU A 20 18.46 -9.52 -0.90
CA GLU A 20 18.82 -8.12 -1.17
C GLU A 20 20.16 -7.96 -1.91
N ASN A 21 21.14 -8.85 -1.67
CA ASN A 21 22.44 -8.79 -2.37
C ASN A 21 22.30 -9.07 -3.86
N ILE A 22 21.44 -10.04 -4.22
CA ILE A 22 21.17 -10.40 -5.63
C ILE A 22 20.44 -9.25 -6.32
N ILE A 23 19.44 -8.66 -5.65
CA ILE A 23 18.73 -7.47 -6.14
C ILE A 23 19.71 -6.33 -6.39
N GLY A 24 20.57 -6.05 -5.40
CA GLY A 24 21.58 -5.01 -5.50
C GLY A 24 22.54 -5.20 -6.67
N GLN A 25 23.02 -6.43 -6.88
CA GLN A 25 23.90 -6.75 -7.99
C GLN A 25 23.21 -6.49 -9.34
N ILE A 26 21.99 -6.99 -9.52
CA ILE A 26 21.22 -6.78 -10.76
C ILE A 26 20.97 -5.28 -11.00
N CYS A 27 20.52 -4.54 -9.98
CA CYS A 27 20.31 -3.10 -10.10
C CYS A 27 21.60 -2.36 -10.47
N HIS A 28 22.74 -2.73 -9.87
CA HIS A 28 24.03 -2.14 -10.18
C HIS A 28 24.47 -2.41 -11.62
N GLU A 29 24.33 -3.64 -12.11
CA GLU A 29 24.66 -4.04 -13.48
C GLU A 29 23.79 -3.30 -14.51
N VAL A 30 22.47 -3.23 -14.27
CA VAL A 30 21.52 -2.49 -15.12
C VAL A 30 21.88 -1.00 -15.16
N LEU A 31 22.14 -0.38 -14.02
CA LEU A 31 22.52 1.03 -13.96
C LEU A 31 23.83 1.30 -14.71
N CYS A 32 24.85 0.46 -14.51
CA CYS A 32 26.13 0.62 -15.21
C CYS A 32 25.97 0.51 -16.73
N TYR A 33 25.17 -0.46 -17.18
CA TYR A 33 24.89 -0.67 -18.60
C TYR A 33 24.19 0.54 -19.23
N TYR A 34 23.06 0.98 -18.69
CA TYR A 34 22.26 2.05 -19.30
C TYR A 34 22.89 3.44 -19.21
N LEU A 35 23.71 3.69 -18.18
CA LEU A 35 24.38 4.97 -18.00
C LEU A 35 25.79 4.99 -18.63
N ASN A 36 26.19 3.90 -19.31
CA ASN A 36 27.53 3.70 -19.86
C ASN A 36 28.62 3.99 -18.82
N LEU A 37 28.36 3.60 -17.57
CA LEU A 37 29.30 3.78 -16.47
C LEU A 37 30.23 2.58 -16.45
N SER A 38 31.53 2.86 -16.38
CA SER A 38 32.53 1.80 -16.26
C SER A 38 32.26 0.95 -15.00
N SER A 39 32.72 -0.31 -15.02
CA SER A 39 32.67 -1.24 -13.88
C SER A 39 33.37 -0.75 -12.60
N LYS A 40 33.96 0.45 -12.61
CA LYS A 40 34.64 1.10 -11.47
C LYS A 40 33.68 1.83 -10.52
N LEU A 41 32.37 1.79 -10.77
CA LEU A 41 31.42 2.36 -9.81
C LEU A 41 31.47 1.56 -8.50
N ASN A 42 31.44 2.28 -7.38
CA ASN A 42 31.42 1.63 -6.07
C ASN A 42 30.18 0.74 -5.97
N LYS A 43 30.39 -0.50 -5.51
CA LYS A 43 29.27 -1.42 -5.23
C LYS A 43 28.30 -0.79 -4.24
N LEU A 44 27.04 -1.21 -4.31
CA LEU A 44 26.03 -0.78 -3.35
C LEU A 44 26.44 -1.22 -1.94
N ASN A 45 26.59 -0.25 -1.03
CA ASN A 45 26.96 -0.52 0.36
C ASN A 45 25.84 -1.20 1.15
N ARG A 46 24.59 -0.92 0.81
CA ARG A 46 23.40 -1.45 1.46
C ARG A 46 22.23 -1.44 0.49
N VAL A 47 21.47 -2.52 0.50
CA VAL A 47 20.16 -2.61 -0.16
C VAL A 47 19.12 -2.77 0.93
N LEU A 48 17.99 -2.09 0.76
CA LEU A 48 16.80 -2.26 1.60
C LEU A 48 15.64 -2.60 0.69
N LYS A 49 14.93 -3.67 1.01
CA LYS A 49 13.73 -4.10 0.30
C LYS A 49 12.51 -4.03 1.21
N SER A 50 11.41 -3.47 0.70
CA SER A 50 10.11 -3.55 1.36
C SER A 50 9.44 -4.88 1.08
N GLU A 51 8.77 -5.46 2.07
CA GLU A 51 8.02 -6.72 1.95
C GLU A 51 6.55 -6.54 2.38
N TRP A 52 5.85 -5.63 1.70
CA TRP A 52 4.48 -5.26 2.05
C TRP A 52 3.49 -6.42 1.87
N HIS A 53 3.69 -7.27 0.86
CA HIS A 53 2.81 -8.40 0.57
C HIS A 53 2.91 -9.49 1.64
N LYS A 54 4.14 -9.86 2.05
CA LYS A 54 4.37 -10.84 3.13
C LYS A 54 4.08 -10.31 4.53
N ASN A 55 4.07 -8.99 4.73
CA ASN A 55 3.80 -8.42 6.04
C ASN A 55 2.39 -8.80 6.52
N ARG A 56 2.32 -9.58 7.61
CA ARG A 56 1.06 -10.12 8.17
C ARG A 56 0.01 -9.07 8.54
N PHE A 57 0.42 -7.83 8.80
CA PHE A 57 -0.47 -6.73 9.21
C PHE A 57 -0.96 -5.88 8.03
N ILE A 58 -0.37 -6.02 6.85
CA ILE A 58 -0.58 -5.09 5.73
C ILE A 58 -1.02 -5.85 4.47
N ARG A 59 -0.37 -7.00 4.18
CA ARG A 59 -0.78 -7.96 3.14
C ARG A 59 -0.88 -7.40 1.71
N GLY A 60 -0.21 -6.30 1.44
CA GLY A 60 -0.29 -5.55 0.19
C GLY A 60 0.17 -4.10 0.41
N SER A 61 0.24 -3.32 -0.67
CA SER A 61 0.64 -1.91 -0.56
C SER A 61 -0.54 -1.00 -0.21
N TYR A 62 -1.57 -1.02 -1.05
CA TYR A 62 -2.77 -0.20 -0.95
C TYR A 62 -3.87 -0.77 -1.86
N SER A 63 -5.12 -0.39 -1.61
CA SER A 63 -6.27 -0.83 -2.39
C SER A 63 -6.23 -0.31 -3.83
N TYR A 64 -6.95 -0.97 -4.73
CA TYR A 64 -7.22 -0.50 -6.09
C TYR A 64 -8.52 -1.15 -6.60
N TYR A 65 -9.17 -0.54 -7.58
CA TYR A 65 -10.30 -1.17 -8.26
C TYR A 65 -9.80 -2.15 -9.32
N SER A 66 -9.98 -3.44 -9.06
CA SER A 66 -9.72 -4.48 -10.06
C SER A 66 -10.83 -4.48 -11.12
N ILE A 67 -10.58 -5.15 -12.25
CA ILE A 67 -11.60 -5.38 -13.30
C ILE A 67 -12.81 -6.16 -12.76
N LYS A 68 -12.62 -6.92 -11.66
CA LYS A 68 -13.69 -7.67 -10.99
C LYS A 68 -14.42 -6.85 -9.91
N SER A 69 -13.92 -5.66 -9.57
CA SER A 69 -14.49 -4.82 -8.52
C SER A 69 -15.68 -4.02 -9.06
N SER A 70 -16.71 -3.85 -8.24
CA SER A 70 -17.76 -2.88 -8.54
C SER A 70 -17.25 -1.45 -8.28
N GLY A 71 -17.75 -0.46 -9.02
CA GLY A 71 -17.48 0.96 -8.72
C GLY A 71 -18.04 1.42 -7.36
N LYS A 72 -18.74 0.54 -6.62
CA LYS A 72 -19.31 0.78 -5.29
C LYS A 72 -18.54 0.06 -4.18
N ALA A 73 -17.44 -0.64 -4.49
CA ALA A 73 -16.73 -1.45 -3.48
C ALA A 73 -16.29 -0.64 -2.26
N GLY A 74 -15.74 0.56 -2.45
CA GLY A 74 -15.39 1.45 -1.33
C GLY A 74 -16.60 1.89 -0.49
N GLN A 75 -17.76 2.11 -1.13
CA GLN A 75 -19.01 2.43 -0.43
C GLN A 75 -19.53 1.24 0.39
N GLN A 76 -19.35 0.02 -0.11
CA GLN A 76 -19.70 -1.22 0.61
C GLN A 76 -18.78 -1.44 1.81
N LEU A 77 -17.48 -1.17 1.67
CA LEU A 77 -16.50 -1.32 2.75
C LEU A 77 -16.73 -0.36 3.92
N ARG A 78 -17.29 0.83 3.69
CA ARG A 78 -17.62 1.79 4.76
C ARG A 78 -18.96 1.53 5.45
N THR A 79 -19.75 0.57 4.98
CA THR A 79 -21.03 0.24 5.61
C THR A 79 -20.79 -0.31 7.01
N ALA A 80 -21.39 0.30 8.02
CA ALA A 80 -21.26 -0.18 9.39
C ALA A 80 -22.02 -1.49 9.59
N TYR A 81 -21.56 -2.27 10.57
CA TYR A 81 -22.28 -3.44 11.02
C TYR A 81 -23.32 -3.05 12.09
N GLU A 82 -24.60 -3.24 11.76
CA GLU A 82 -25.77 -2.74 12.50
C GLU A 82 -26.80 -3.88 12.73
N PRO A 83 -26.51 -4.91 13.54
CA PRO A 83 -27.38 -6.07 13.70
C PRO A 83 -28.75 -5.76 14.34
N ASP A 84 -28.82 -4.69 15.13
CA ASP A 84 -29.98 -4.22 15.89
C ASP A 84 -30.42 -2.82 15.46
N GLY A 85 -29.98 -2.36 14.28
CA GLY A 85 -30.17 -0.99 13.80
C GLY A 85 -29.26 0.04 14.49
N ILE A 86 -28.36 -0.41 15.38
CA ILE A 86 -27.37 0.44 16.06
C ILE A 86 -25.98 0.12 15.50
N PRO A 87 -25.18 1.10 15.07
CA PRO A 87 -23.83 0.82 14.55
C PRO A 87 -22.90 0.28 15.63
N ARG A 88 -22.52 -0.99 15.50
CA ARG A 88 -21.62 -1.70 16.44
C ARG A 88 -20.18 -1.75 15.95
N ILE A 89 -19.98 -1.83 14.63
CA ILE A 89 -18.65 -1.82 14.01
C ILE A 89 -18.64 -0.79 12.90
N LEU A 90 -17.68 0.13 12.99
CA LEU A 90 -17.42 1.18 12.00
C LEU A 90 -16.12 0.87 11.25
N PHE A 91 -16.04 1.25 9.99
CA PHE A 91 -14.89 0.99 9.12
C PHE A 91 -14.29 2.27 8.58
N ALA A 92 -13.04 2.52 8.94
CA ALA A 92 -12.20 3.57 8.39
C ALA A 92 -10.96 2.96 7.71
N GLY A 93 -10.19 3.79 7.01
CA GLY A 93 -9.00 3.41 6.25
C GLY A 93 -9.12 3.79 4.78
N GLU A 94 -7.98 3.80 4.09
CA GLU A 94 -7.86 4.26 2.70
C GLU A 94 -8.88 3.60 1.77
N ALA A 95 -9.09 2.29 1.91
CA ALA A 95 -9.99 1.51 1.05
C ALA A 95 -11.49 1.88 1.21
N THR A 96 -11.83 2.66 2.24
CA THR A 96 -13.20 3.11 2.55
C THR A 96 -13.50 4.51 2.00
N HIS A 97 -12.50 5.17 1.39
CA HIS A 97 -12.66 6.51 0.81
C HIS A 97 -12.96 6.43 -0.68
N GLU A 98 -14.08 7.02 -1.10
CA GLU A 98 -14.59 6.85 -2.47
C GLU A 98 -13.65 7.42 -3.53
N ASN A 99 -13.12 8.62 -3.30
CA ASN A 99 -12.25 9.33 -4.24
C ASN A 99 -10.78 9.40 -3.80
N GLY A 100 -10.49 8.90 -2.58
CA GLY A 100 -9.18 9.02 -1.93
C GLY A 100 -8.59 7.66 -1.54
N TYR A 101 -9.11 6.58 -2.12
CA TYR A 101 -8.52 5.25 -1.96
C TYR A 101 -7.06 5.27 -2.42
N SER A 102 -6.26 4.37 -1.84
CA SER A 102 -4.81 4.28 -1.99
C SER A 102 -3.99 5.45 -1.44
N THR A 103 -4.61 6.40 -0.74
CA THR A 103 -3.91 7.61 -0.28
C THR A 103 -3.96 7.81 1.24
N VAL A 104 -2.97 8.55 1.74
CA VAL A 104 -2.90 8.94 3.16
C VAL A 104 -4.02 9.91 3.53
N HIS A 105 -4.35 10.89 2.67
CA HIS A 105 -5.41 11.85 2.97
C HIS A 105 -6.78 11.16 3.03
N GLY A 106 -7.06 10.21 2.12
CA GLY A 106 -8.31 9.45 2.17
C GLY A 106 -8.42 8.57 3.43
N ALA A 107 -7.31 7.99 3.90
CA ALA A 107 -7.27 7.29 5.18
C ALA A 107 -7.60 8.25 6.34
N PHE A 108 -6.97 9.43 6.37
CA PHE A 108 -7.20 10.44 7.40
C PHE A 108 -8.65 10.92 7.43
N GLU A 109 -9.19 11.32 6.27
CA GLU A 109 -10.57 11.80 6.13
C GLU A 109 -11.59 10.72 6.50
N SER A 110 -11.34 9.46 6.15
CA SER A 110 -12.20 8.35 6.57
C SER A 110 -12.21 8.16 8.10
N GLY A 111 -11.10 8.44 8.78
CA GLY A 111 -11.02 8.41 10.24
C GLY A 111 -11.86 9.52 10.88
N ILE A 112 -11.79 10.75 10.35
CA ILE A 112 -12.66 11.85 10.79
C ILE A 112 -14.13 11.50 10.57
N ARG A 113 -14.47 10.91 9.42
CA ARG A 113 -15.84 10.49 9.08
C ARG A 113 -16.42 9.53 10.11
N GLU A 114 -15.73 8.42 10.39
CA GLU A 114 -16.23 7.46 11.38
C GLU A 114 -16.14 7.99 12.82
N GLY A 115 -15.18 8.87 13.12
CA GLY A 115 -15.11 9.55 14.42
C GLY A 115 -16.34 10.43 14.68
N ASN A 116 -16.75 11.22 13.70
CA ASN A 116 -17.97 12.04 13.80
C ASN A 116 -19.23 11.17 13.88
N ARG A 117 -19.29 10.05 13.15
CA ARG A 117 -20.39 9.09 13.22
C ARG A 117 -20.47 8.42 14.60
N LEU A 118 -19.34 8.07 15.19
CA LEU A 118 -19.30 7.53 16.55
C LEU A 118 -19.83 8.55 17.56
N LEU A 119 -19.42 9.81 17.45
CA LEU A 119 -19.91 10.88 18.32
C LEU A 119 -21.42 11.11 18.17
N SER A 120 -21.98 11.03 16.96
CA SER A 120 -23.43 11.18 16.78
C SER A 120 -24.20 10.06 17.46
N ILE A 121 -23.72 8.81 17.38
CA ILE A 121 -24.36 7.66 18.03
C ILE A 121 -24.30 7.76 19.56
N LEU A 122 -23.20 8.28 20.11
CA LEU A 122 -23.02 8.38 21.58
C LEU A 122 -23.78 9.55 22.21
N ASN A 123 -24.17 10.54 21.42
CA ASN A 123 -24.89 11.73 21.88
C ASN A 123 -26.42 11.62 21.68
N GLU A 124 -26.91 10.54 21.07
CA GLU A 124 -28.33 10.16 21.00
C GLU A 124 -28.75 9.33 22.23
#